data_AF-A0A1Q6RQL8-F1
#
_entry.id   AF-A0A1Q6RQL8-F1
#
_cell.length_a   1.000
_cell.length_b   1.000
_cell.length_c   1.000
_cell.angle_alpha   90.00
_cell.angle_beta   90.00
_cell.angle_gamma   90.00
#
_symmetry.space_group_name_H-M   'P 1'
#
loop_
_entity.id
_entity.type
_entity.pdbx_description
1 polymer ?
#
loop_
_entity_poly.entity_id
_entity_poly.type
_entity_poly.pdbx_seq_one_letter_code
_entity_poly.pdbx_strand_id
1 'polypeptide(L)'
;MIDYKKAEQAKKLLDESGVDYVLAYAKENGCTAGQVQGNALKVANCIVAAMQAVGKLIRDKHGDKTAVELLHNITMKALQLIYKDSKKE
;
A
#
# COMPACT_ATOMS: atom_id res chain seq x y z
N MET A 1 7.86 2.57 -18.38
CA MET A 1 7.03 3.71 -17.93
C MET A 1 5.65 3.16 -17.60
N ILE A 2 5.06 3.52 -16.46
CA ILE A 2 3.70 3.06 -16.11
C ILE A 2 2.71 3.69 -17.09
N ASP A 3 1.80 2.89 -17.63
CA ASP A 3 0.70 3.38 -18.45
C ASP A 3 -0.43 3.86 -17.52
N TYR A 4 -0.47 5.16 -17.24
CA TYR A 4 -1.45 5.74 -16.32
C TYR A 4 -2.89 5.58 -16.81
N LYS A 5 -3.12 5.46 -18.13
CA LYS A 5 -4.46 5.17 -18.65
C LYS A 5 -4.93 3.79 -18.19
N LYS A 6 -4.04 2.80 -18.17
CA LYS A 6 -4.36 1.47 -17.64
C LYS A 6 -4.58 1.47 -16.13
N ALA A 7 -3.83 2.27 -15.39
CA ALA A 7 -4.04 2.42 -13.94
C ALA A 7 -5.42 3.01 -13.63
N GLU A 8 -5.83 4.05 -14.36
CA GLU A 8 -7.18 4.65 -14.23
C GLU A 8 -8.28 3.67 -14.69
N GLN A 9 -8.05 2.89 -15.75
CA GLN A 9 -8.98 1.83 -16.15
C GLN A 9 -9.14 0.74 -15.07
N ALA A 10 -8.03 0.30 -14.47
CA ALA A 10 -8.06 -0.68 -13.39
C ALA A 10 -8.85 -0.15 -12.18
N LYS A 11 -8.63 1.12 -11.83
CA LYS A 11 -9.42 1.81 -10.80
C LYS A 11 -10.92 1.76 -11.14
N LYS A 12 -11.30 2.17 -12.35
CA LYS A 12 -12.70 2.18 -12.78
C LYS A 12 -13.34 0.79 -12.69
N LEU A 13 -12.63 -0.26 -13.11
CA LEU A 13 -13.12 -1.64 -13.02
C LEU A 13 -13.28 -2.11 -11.56
N LEU A 14 -12.37 -1.72 -10.67
CA LEU A 14 -12.48 -2.02 -9.25
C LEU A 14 -13.69 -1.31 -8.63
N ASP A 15 -13.90 -0.03 -8.96
CA ASP A 15 -15.08 0.73 -8.54
C ASP A 15 -16.39 0.08 -9.02
N GLU A 16 -16.46 -0.30 -10.31
CA GLU A 16 -17.62 -0.96 -10.91
C GLU A 16 -17.91 -2.35 -10.32
N SER A 17 -16.86 -3.06 -9.88
CA SER A 17 -16.99 -4.40 -9.28
C SER A 17 -17.54 -4.38 -7.86
N GLY A 18 -17.52 -3.21 -7.18
CA GLY A 18 -17.98 -3.06 -5.80
C GLY A 18 -17.13 -3.79 -4.77
N VAL A 19 -15.95 -4.27 -5.13
CA VAL A 19 -15.04 -4.95 -4.19
C VAL A 19 -14.31 -3.93 -3.30
N ASP A 20 -13.98 -4.36 -2.09
CA ASP A 20 -13.07 -3.59 -1.23
C ASP A 20 -11.64 -3.68 -1.80
N TYR A 21 -10.95 -2.56 -1.95
CA TYR A 21 -9.61 -2.55 -2.55
C TYR A 21 -8.68 -1.46 -2.01
N VAL A 22 -7.39 -1.69 -2.21
CA VAL A 22 -6.31 -0.71 -2.03
C VAL A 22 -5.53 -0.61 -3.33
N LEU A 23 -5.43 0.60 -3.87
CA LEU A 23 -4.69 0.91 -5.08
C LEU A 23 -3.54 1.86 -4.75
N ALA A 24 -2.31 1.49 -5.11
CA ALA A 24 -1.15 2.34 -4.94
C ALA A 24 -0.25 2.27 -6.18
N TYR A 25 0.20 3.43 -6.68
CA TYR A 25 1.12 3.50 -7.82
C TYR A 25 1.99 4.76 -7.76
N ALA A 26 3.23 4.66 -8.25
CA ALA A 26 4.11 5.81 -8.40
C ALA A 26 3.76 6.60 -9.66
N LYS A 27 3.72 7.93 -9.55
CA LYS A 27 3.59 8.88 -10.66
C LYS A 27 4.97 9.22 -11.24
N GLU A 28 4.99 9.81 -12.43
CA GLU A 28 6.22 10.20 -13.13
C GLU A 28 7.08 11.19 -12.35
N ASN A 29 6.46 12.04 -11.54
CA ASN A 29 7.13 12.99 -10.67
C ASN A 29 7.68 12.37 -9.36
N GLY A 30 7.64 11.04 -9.24
CA GLY A 30 8.08 10.32 -8.04
C GLY A 30 7.09 10.36 -6.86
N CYS A 31 5.98 11.11 -6.97
CA CYS A 31 4.92 11.08 -5.97
C CYS A 31 4.16 9.75 -6.04
N THR A 32 3.65 9.26 -4.92
CA THR A 32 2.82 8.05 -4.88
C THR A 32 1.34 8.45 -4.85
N ALA A 33 0.54 7.90 -5.74
CA ALA A 33 -0.92 7.94 -5.64
C ALA A 33 -1.39 6.75 -4.81
N GLY A 34 -2.33 6.99 -3.89
CA GLY A 34 -2.96 5.96 -3.08
C GLY A 34 -4.47 6.19 -3.02
N GLN A 35 -5.25 5.12 -3.16
CA GLN A 35 -6.69 5.13 -2.96
C GLN A 35 -7.12 3.87 -2.23
N VAL A 36 -8.12 4.03 -1.37
CA VAL A 36 -8.74 2.98 -0.59
C VAL A 36 -10.25 3.09 -0.78
N GLN A 37 -10.91 1.97 -1.05
CA GLN A 37 -12.36 1.91 -1.17
C GLN A 37 -12.88 0.73 -0.36
N GLY A 38 -13.99 0.94 0.35
CA GLY A 38 -14.73 -0.13 1.02
C GLY A 38 -14.68 -0.11 2.55
N ASN A 39 -15.02 -1.25 3.16
CA ASN A 39 -15.11 -1.41 4.60
C ASN A 39 -13.72 -1.35 5.25
N ALA A 40 -13.55 -0.48 6.26
CA ALA A 40 -12.27 -0.25 6.93
C ALA A 40 -11.58 -1.53 7.45
N LEU A 41 -12.34 -2.48 8.02
CA LEU A 41 -11.77 -3.74 8.52
C LEU A 41 -11.25 -4.62 7.39
N LYS A 42 -12.01 -4.74 6.30
CA LYS A 42 -11.60 -5.54 5.14
C LYS A 42 -10.41 -4.92 4.42
N VAL A 43 -10.42 -3.59 4.26
CA VAL A 43 -9.27 -2.84 3.75
C VAL A 43 -8.04 -3.07 4.61
N ALA A 44 -8.15 -2.99 5.93
CA ALA A 44 -7.03 -3.24 6.83
C ALA A 44 -6.46 -4.66 6.63
N ASN A 45 -7.33 -5.66 6.48
CA ASN A 45 -6.92 -7.03 6.16
C ASN A 45 -6.20 -7.12 4.80
N CYS A 46 -6.67 -6.39 3.77
CA CYS A 46 -5.98 -6.31 2.47
C CYS A 46 -4.57 -5.73 2.60
N ILE A 47 -4.39 -4.67 3.40
CA ILE A 47 -3.07 -4.06 3.64
C ILE A 47 -2.15 -5.04 4.36
N VAL A 48 -2.65 -5.72 5.40
CA VAL A 48 -1.87 -6.74 6.12
C VAL A 48 -1.45 -7.87 5.18
N ALA A 49 -2.35 -8.35 4.32
CA ALA A 49 -2.02 -9.38 3.33
C ALA A 49 -0.95 -8.91 2.33
N ALA A 50 -1.04 -7.66 1.87
CA ALA A 50 -0.02 -7.07 0.99
C ALA A 50 1.35 -6.95 1.70
N MET A 51 1.38 -6.48 2.95
CA MET A 51 2.59 -6.42 3.75
C MET A 51 3.20 -7.81 3.97
N GLN A 52 2.39 -8.83 4.25
CA GLN A 52 2.85 -10.21 4.36
C GLN A 52 3.44 -10.74 3.06
N ALA A 53 2.81 -10.46 1.91
CA ALA A 53 3.31 -10.88 0.61
C ALA A 53 4.67 -10.24 0.28
N VAL A 54 4.80 -8.94 0.54
CA VAL A 54 6.08 -8.21 0.40
C VAL A 54 7.14 -8.79 1.35
N GLY A 55 6.78 -9.04 2.61
CA GLY A 55 7.69 -9.63 3.60
C GLY A 55 8.23 -10.99 3.18
N LYS A 56 7.35 -11.87 2.68
CA LYS A 56 7.75 -13.18 2.13
C LYS A 56 8.73 -13.00 0.99
N LEU A 57 8.42 -12.15 0.00
CA LEU A 57 9.29 -11.89 -1.14
C LEU A 57 10.69 -11.39 -0.72
N ILE A 58 10.76 -10.51 0.27
CA ILE A 58 12.02 -9.94 0.75
C ILE A 58 12.80 -10.98 1.55
N ARG A 59 12.15 -11.74 2.44
CA ARG A 59 12.80 -12.84 3.17
C ARG A 59 13.44 -13.82 2.21
N ASP A 60 12.67 -14.26 1.22
CA ASP A 60 13.10 -15.27 0.26
C ASP A 60 14.27 -14.77 -0.61
N LYS A 61 14.46 -13.44 -0.76
CA LYS A 61 15.56 -12.82 -1.53
C LYS A 61 16.77 -12.34 -0.71
N HIS A 62 16.57 -11.91 0.54
CA HIS A 62 17.57 -11.15 1.31
C HIS A 62 17.93 -11.76 2.67
N GLY A 63 17.34 -12.89 3.06
CA GLY A 63 17.61 -13.54 4.34
C GLY A 63 16.75 -13.00 5.48
N ASP A 64 16.28 -13.90 6.33
CA ASP A 64 15.06 -13.79 7.15
C ASP A 64 15.01 -12.61 8.13
N LYS A 65 16.15 -12.14 8.66
CA LYS A 65 16.15 -11.03 9.63
C LYS A 65 15.99 -9.64 8.99
N THR A 66 16.62 -9.41 7.84
CA THR A 66 16.59 -8.09 7.18
C THR A 66 15.20 -7.77 6.63
N ALA A 67 14.43 -8.79 6.25
CA ALA A 67 13.06 -8.64 5.76
C ALA A 67 12.10 -8.14 6.86
N VAL A 68 12.20 -8.73 8.05
CA VAL A 68 11.36 -8.35 9.20
C VAL A 68 11.70 -6.93 9.67
N GLU A 69 12.98 -6.58 9.76
CA GLU A 69 13.41 -5.22 10.11
C GLU A 69 12.94 -4.18 9.08
N LEU A 70 13.02 -4.49 7.79
CA LEU A 70 12.56 -3.55 6.75
C LEU A 70 11.05 -3.31 6.84
N LEU A 71 10.24 -4.37 6.95
CA LEU A 71 8.79 -4.23 7.10
C LEU A 71 8.42 -3.44 8.36
N HIS A 72 9.07 -3.75 9.49
CA HIS A 72 8.88 -3.00 10.73
C HIS A 72 9.16 -1.51 10.53
N ASN A 73 10.29 -1.17 9.92
CA ASN A 73 10.69 0.22 9.69
C ASN A 73 9.73 0.96 8.76
N ILE A 74 9.22 0.31 7.71
CA ILE A 74 8.21 0.88 6.80
C ILE A 74 6.92 1.17 7.57
N THR A 75 6.43 0.21 8.36
CA THR A 75 5.20 0.38 9.15
C THR A 75 5.34 1.49 10.18
N MET A 76 6.47 1.56 10.90
CA MET A 76 6.71 2.63 11.87
C MET A 76 6.79 4.01 11.22
N LYS A 77 7.42 4.12 10.04
CA LYS A 77 7.47 5.37 9.27
C LYS A 77 6.09 5.80 8.81
N ALA A 78 5.25 4.87 8.34
CA ALA A 78 3.88 5.16 7.95
C ALA A 78 3.05 5.67 9.13
N LEU A 79 3.13 5.01 10.29
CA LEU A 79 2.45 5.44 11.52
C LEU A 79 2.89 6.85 11.93
N GLN A 80 4.19 7.14 11.91
CA GLN A 80 4.70 8.48 12.25
C GLN A 80 4.13 9.58 11.35
N LEU A 81 3.94 9.31 10.05
CA LEU A 81 3.37 10.29 9.12
C LEU A 81 1.89 10.56 9.45
N ILE A 82 1.12 9.50 9.70
CA ILE A 82 -0.31 9.62 10.09
C ILE A 82 -0.46 10.45 11.38
N TYR A 83 0.35 10.16 12.40
CA TYR A 83 0.26 10.86 13.69
C TYR A 83 0.92 12.26 13.70
N LYS A 84 1.81 12.57 12.74
CA LYS A 84 2.33 13.93 12.57
C LYS A 84 1.27 14.85 11.98
N ASP A 85 0.45 14.34 11.07
CA ASP A 85 -0.66 15.10 10.51
C ASP A 85 -1.78 15.31 11.55
N SER A 86 -2.00 14.36 12.47
CA SER A 86 -2.99 14.50 13.55
C SER A 86 -2.62 15.45 14.70
N LYS A 87 -1.42 16.05 14.69
CA LYS A 87 -0.95 17.04 15.69
C LYS A 87 -0.92 18.47 15.16
N LYS A 88 -1.37 18.68 13.91
CA LYS A 88 -1.48 20.00 13.27
C LYS A 88 -2.91 20.54 13.23
N GLU A 89 -3.87 19.77 13.74
CA GLU A 89 -5.23 20.22 14.10
C GLU A 89 -5.29 20.53 15.59
#